data_AF-A0A2A4SDD5-F1
#
_entry.id   AF-A0A2A4SDD5-F1
#
_cell.length_a   1.000
_cell.length_b   1.000
_cell.length_c   1.000
_cell.angle_alpha   90.00
_cell.angle_beta   90.00
_cell.angle_gamma   90.00
#
_symmetry.space_group_name_H-M   'P 1'
#
loop_
_entity.id
_entity.type
_entity.pdbx_description
1 polymer ?
#
loop_
_entity_poly.entity_id
_entity_poly.type
_entity_poly.pdbx_seq_one_letter_code
_entity_poly.pdbx_strand_id
1 'polypeptide(L)' 'MTGTGLGLWERERLLEALDAYQRGLSDAPLLHKWTESQAGISENEDGLAMPFVISTDEVDRHGDVIMA' A
#
# COMPACT_ATOMS: atom_id res chain seq x y z
N MET A 1 -17.24 -10.12 -15.68
CA MET A 1 -18.01 -10.09 -14.41
C MET A 1 -17.67 -11.35 -13.60
N THR A 2 -16.52 -11.39 -12.92
CA THR A 2 -16.22 -12.44 -11.92
C THR A 2 -15.06 -11.96 -11.05
N GLY A 3 -15.39 -11.42 -9.89
CA GLY A 3 -14.47 -11.15 -8.80
C GLY A 3 -15.32 -10.87 -7.57
N THR A 4 -14.87 -11.33 -6.39
CA THR A 4 -15.40 -11.01 -5.05
C THR A 4 -16.36 -11.99 -4.33
N GLY A 5 -16.42 -13.28 -4.68
CA GLY A 5 -17.05 -14.26 -3.78
C GLY A 5 -16.37 -14.33 -2.39
N LEU A 6 -15.04 -14.38 -2.39
CA LEU A 6 -14.21 -14.34 -1.18
C LEU A 6 -14.21 -12.96 -0.49
N GLY A 7 -14.22 -11.87 -1.27
CA GLY A 7 -14.19 -10.51 -0.74
C GLY A 7 -15.49 -10.08 -0.05
N LEU A 8 -16.64 -10.63 -0.48
CA LEU A 8 -17.92 -10.38 0.19
C LEU A 8 -17.98 -11.03 1.57
N TRP A 9 -17.58 -12.30 1.69
CA TRP A 9 -17.55 -13.01 2.96
C TRP A 9 -16.56 -12.40 3.96
N GLU A 10 -15.37 -12.03 3.49
CA GLU A 10 -14.37 -11.38 4.34
C GLU A 10 -14.84 -10.01 4.84
N ARG A 11 -15.53 -9.25 3.99
CA ARG A 11 -16.17 -8.00 4.38
C ARG A 11 -17.26 -8.20 5.42
N GLU A 12 -18.14 -9.19 5.26
CA GLU A 12 -19.20 -9.49 6.22
C GLU A 12 -18.62 -9.83 7.60
N ARG A 13 -17.57 -10.66 7.65
CA ARG A 13 -16.88 -11.02 8.89
C ARG A 13 -16.21 -9.84 9.58
N LEU A 14 -15.64 -8.91 8.81
CA LEU A 14 -15.07 -7.67 9.36
C LEU A 14 -16.15 -6.77 9.98
N LEU A 15 -17.29 -6.63 9.31
CA LEU A 15 -18.40 -5.81 9.81
C LEU A 15 -18.99 -6.38 11.11
N GLU A 16 -19.12 -7.70 11.21
CA GLU A 16 -19.56 -8.37 12.43
C GLU A 16 -18.60 -8.13 13.60
N ALA A 17 -17.28 -8.26 13.36
CA ALA A 17 -16.27 -7.99 14.38
C ALA A 17 -16.27 -6.53 14.85
N LEU A 18 -16.55 -5.58 13.93
CA LEU A 18 -16.67 -4.15 14.28
C LEU A 18 -17.89 -3.86 15.15
N ASP A 19 -19.05 -4.45 14.86
CA ASP A 19 -20.25 -4.31 15.70
C ASP A 19 -20.04 -4.91 17.10
N ALA A 20 -19.38 -6.07 17.19
CA ALA A 20 -19.02 -6.68 18.47
C ALA A 20 -18.06 -5.79 19.29
N TYR A 21 -17.05 -5.20 18.64
CA TYR A 21 -16.14 -4.24 19.28
C TYR A 21 -16.87 -2.97 19.75
N GLN A 22 -17.77 -2.41 18.93
CA GLN A 22 -18.57 -1.24 19.32
C GLN A 22 -19.44 -1.50 20.55
N ARG A 23 -19.87 -2.75 20.76
CA ARG A 23 -20.63 -3.18 21.93
C ARG A 23 -19.75 -3.59 23.12
N GLY A 24 -18.43 -3.56 22.97
CA GLY A 24 -17.47 -3.99 24.00
C GLY A 24 -17.48 -5.49 24.27
N LEU A 25 -17.96 -6.30 23.32
CA LEU A 25 -18.06 -7.76 23.43
C LEU A 25 -16.79 -8.49 22.95
N SER A 26 -15.94 -7.80 22.19
CA SER A 26 -14.67 -8.31 21.67
C SER A 26 -13.64 -7.19 21.58
N ASP A 27 -12.37 -7.56 21.40
CA ASP A 27 -11.30 -6.62 21.08
C ASP A 27 -11.43 -6.04 19.65
N ALA A 28 -10.69 -4.97 19.38
CA ALA A 28 -10.67 -4.33 18.07
C ALA A 28 -10.12 -5.28 16.99
N PRO A 29 -10.82 -5.46 15.85
CA PRO A 29 -10.33 -6.30 14.78
C PRO A 29 -9.01 -5.74 14.22
N LEU A 30 -7.98 -6.58 14.16
CA LEU A 30 -6.70 -6.22 13.58
C LEU A 30 -6.83 -6.15 12.06
N LEU A 31 -6.81 -4.93 11.53
CA LEU A 31 -6.69 -4.73 10.10
C LEU A 31 -5.25 -5.02 9.69
N HIS A 32 -5.02 -6.12 8.98
CA HIS A 32 -3.83 -6.21 8.16
C HIS A 32 -3.95 -5.11 7.11
N LYS A 33 -2.92 -4.27 6.96
CA LYS A 33 -2.92 -3.25 5.91
C LYS A 33 -3.25 -3.99 4.61
N TRP A 34 -4.30 -3.57 3.92
CA TRP A 34 -4.46 -3.87 2.51
C TRP A 34 -3.32 -3.10 1.85
N THR A 35 -2.13 -3.67 1.89
CA THR A 35 -1.06 -3.27 1.01
C THR A 35 -1.64 -3.45 -0.37
N GLU A 36 -1.96 -2.33 -1.01
CA GLU A 36 -2.01 -2.20 -2.44
C GLU A 36 -0.66 -2.68 -2.99
N SER A 37 -0.55 -4.00 -3.09
CA SER A 37 0.65 -4.74 -3.43
C SER A 37 0.22 -6.07 -4.02
N GLN A 38 -0.59 -5.99 -5.07
CA GLN A 38 -0.31 -6.82 -6.23
C GLN A 38 0.64 -6.04 -7.19
N ALA A 39 1.62 -5.33 -6.63
CA ALA A 39 2.91 -5.18 -7.28
C ALA A 39 3.70 -6.40 -6.81
N GLY A 40 3.82 -7.40 -7.69
CA GLY A 40 4.37 -8.70 -7.36
C GLY A 40 5.76 -8.59 -6.74
N ILE A 41 5.88 -9.07 -5.50
CA ILE A 41 7.15 -9.60 -5.04
C ILE A 41 7.13 -11.06 -5.50
N SER A 42 7.40 -11.25 -6.79
CA SER A 42 7.86 -12.55 -7.28
C SER A 42 9.31 -12.65 -6.85
N GLU A 43 9.60 -13.54 -5.90
CA GLU A 43 10.96 -14.06 -5.75
C GLU A 43 11.40 -14.57 -7.14
N ASN A 44 12.56 -14.11 -7.60
CA ASN A 44 13.16 -14.34 -8.92
C ASN A 44 12.71 -13.36 -10.03
N GLU A 45 13.37 -12.21 -10.14
CA GLU A 45 13.87 -11.66 -11.42
C GLU A 45 14.84 -10.49 -11.15
N ASP A 46 16.12 -10.75 -11.37
CA ASP A 46 17.12 -9.70 -11.58
C ASP A 46 16.69 -8.78 -12.73
N GLY A 47 16.61 -7.47 -12.50
CA GLY A 47 16.53 -6.44 -13.53
C GLY A 47 15.11 -5.92 -13.78
N LEU A 48 14.65 -4.90 -13.06
CA LEU A 48 15.07 -3.52 -13.31
C LEU A 48 15.15 -2.74 -11.98
N ALA A 49 16.34 -2.63 -11.42
CA ALA A 49 16.61 -1.57 -10.45
C ALA A 49 16.30 -0.23 -11.13
N MET A 50 15.30 0.51 -10.63
CA MET A 50 14.98 1.82 -11.20
C MET A 50 16.23 2.72 -11.13
N PRO A 51 16.82 3.12 -12.26
CA PRO A 51 17.99 4.00 -12.21
C PRO A 51 17.51 5.39 -11.78
N PHE A 52 18.01 5.86 -10.65
CA PHE A 52 17.87 7.27 -10.30
C PHE A 52 18.93 8.06 -11.08
N VAL A 53 18.48 9.06 -11.84
CA VAL A 53 19.38 10.02 -12.50
C VAL A 53 19.60 11.15 -11.51
N ILE A 54 20.82 11.24 -10.95
CA ILE A 54 21.23 12.42 -10.18
C ILE A 54 21.68 13.48 -11.20
N SER A 55 20.94 14.58 -11.33
CA SER A 55 21.42 15.75 -12.05
C SER A 55 22.61 16.35 -11.30
N THR A 56 23.67 16.72 -12.01
CA THR A 56 24.80 17.49 -11.44
C THR A 56 24.48 18.97 -11.28
N ASP A 57 23.32 19.40 -11.77
CA ASP A 57 22.85 20.78 -11.70
C ASP A 57 22.76 21.23 -10.24
N GLU A 58 23.48 22.30 -9.91
CA GLU A 58 23.34 22.94 -8.60
C GLU A 58 22.07 23.79 -8.60
N VAL A 59 21.24 23.62 -7.57
CA VAL A 59 19.95 24.31 -7.43
C VAL A 59 19.97 25.13 -6.14
N ASP A 60 19.52 26.39 -6.22
CA ASP A 60 19.44 27.24 -5.04
C ASP A 60 18.23 26.88 -4.15
N ARG A 61 18.09 27.59 -3.02
CA ARG A 61 16.99 27.37 -2.06
C ARG A 61 15.58 27.68 -2.63
N HIS A 62 15.50 28.34 -3.78
CA HIS A 62 14.24 28.70 -4.44
C HIS A 62 13.84 27.69 -5.52
N GLY A 63 14.75 26.78 -5.88
CA GLY A 63 14.50 25.76 -6.90
C GLY A 63 15.00 26.15 -8.29
N ASP A 64 15.77 27.24 -8.41
CA ASP A 64 16.34 27.70 -9.68
C ASP A 64 17.71 27.05 -9.92
N VAL A 65 17.98 26.62 -11.17
CA VAL A 65 19.27 26.03 -11.57
C VAL A 65 20.32 27.14 -11.67
N ILE A 66 21.38 27.04 -10.87
CA ILE A 66 22.44 28.04 -10.78
C ILE A 66 23.72 27.64 -11.52
N MET A 67 23.89 26.34 -11.83
CA MET A 67 24.93 25.82 -12.73
C MET A 67 24.43 24.54 -13.42
N ALA A 68 24.80 24.36 -14.69
CA ALA A 68 24.48 23.21 -15.53
C ALA A 68 25.76 22.54 -16.05
#